data_AF-A0A1Z8Q2Y6-F1
#
_entry.id   AF-A0A1Z8Q2Y6-F1
#
_cell.length_a   1.000
_cell.length_b   1.000
_cell.length_c   1.000
_cell.angle_alpha   90.00
_cell.angle_beta   90.00
_cell.angle_gamma   90.00
#
_symmetry.space_group_name_H-M   'P 1'
#
loop_
_entity.id
_entity.type
_entity.pdbx_description
1 polymer ?
#
loop_
_entity_poly.entity_id
_entity_poly.type
_entity_poly.pdbx_seq_one_letter_code
_entity_poly.pdbx_strand_id
1 'polypeptide(L)'
;MSFSTKIGYYAGSVTGFDNEVTSWLNDGVKSIIARAGAVSPDLLYKFSHTTTLSASSGYEIAGGRVLYVERDADTSSGGTDLHEAKLIPLNQKNQAADTASIYFAPSTAPVYYIDNNKLYVLPIPTTTQPASIVVVNYGTVDDSAETISSFPTEFYKHVVLWVAMNILHAKLVKLTETTLASLETEITTEATSALTRARKLMEDDANLANVNASVDDFISNEDTEMVSASLSAITTELNRAQKHMDKWTIREKKLITEYNWTSGQLAYVKGMYEECWAPYQGVTVANDSAYAGDRK
;
A
#
# COMPACT_ATOMS: atom_id res chain seq x y z
N MET A 1 16.55 8.51 12.07
CA MET A 1 16.26 7.29 11.29
C MET A 1 15.02 7.62 10.44
N SER A 2 14.71 6.95 9.33
CA SER A 2 13.51 7.27 8.52
C SER A 2 12.44 6.18 8.62
N PHE A 3 11.18 6.47 8.27
CA PHE A 3 10.16 5.40 8.15
C PHE A 3 10.60 4.37 7.11
N SER A 4 11.19 4.79 6.00
CA SER A 4 11.77 3.91 4.97
C SER A 4 12.80 2.94 5.56
N THR A 5 13.64 3.39 6.50
CA THR A 5 14.60 2.51 7.18
C THR A 5 13.88 1.46 8.05
N LYS A 6 12.86 1.89 8.81
CA LYS A 6 12.07 0.98 9.66
C LYS A 6 11.31 -0.05 8.83
N ILE A 7 10.74 0.38 7.71
CA ILE A 7 10.08 -0.50 6.75
C ILE A 7 11.08 -1.53 6.21
N GLY A 8 12.32 -1.12 5.93
CA GLY A 8 13.38 -2.01 5.46
C GLY A 8 13.75 -3.13 6.44
N TYR A 9 13.60 -2.91 7.75
CA TYR A 9 13.79 -3.99 8.73
C TYR A 9 12.75 -5.11 8.61
N TYR A 10 11.53 -4.79 8.17
CA TYR A 10 10.46 -5.78 8.01
C TYR A 10 10.38 -6.36 6.60
N ALA A 11 10.59 -5.54 5.58
CA ALA A 11 10.43 -5.96 4.18
C ALA A 11 11.77 -6.34 3.51
N GLY A 12 12.91 -6.18 4.18
CA GLY A 12 14.24 -6.24 3.57
C GLY A 12 14.55 -4.98 2.76
N SER A 13 15.37 -5.09 1.71
CA SER A 13 15.71 -3.91 0.89
C SER A 13 14.46 -3.23 0.29
N VAL A 14 14.38 -1.91 0.43
CA VAL A 14 13.32 -1.06 -0.16
C VAL A 14 13.75 -0.45 -1.50
N THR A 15 14.99 -0.72 -1.94
CA THR A 15 15.53 -0.20 -3.19
C THR A 15 14.64 -0.57 -4.38
N GLY A 16 14.33 0.42 -5.22
CA GLY A 16 13.45 0.24 -6.38
C GLY A 16 11.95 0.33 -6.05
N PHE A 17 11.62 0.88 -4.89
CA PHE A 17 10.27 1.24 -4.46
C PHE A 17 10.20 2.64 -3.83
N ASP A 18 11.20 3.50 -4.03
CA ASP A 18 11.33 4.76 -3.27
C ASP A 18 10.14 5.72 -3.51
N ASN A 19 9.61 5.76 -4.73
CA ASN A 19 8.42 6.56 -5.06
C ASN A 19 7.15 5.93 -4.48
N GLU A 20 7.04 4.62 -4.56
CA GLU A 20 5.90 3.83 -4.08
C GLU A 20 5.80 3.87 -2.56
N VAL A 21 6.93 3.85 -1.84
CA VAL A 21 6.98 3.97 -0.37
C VAL A 21 6.32 5.26 0.08
N THR A 22 6.60 6.39 -0.59
CA THR A 22 5.99 7.68 -0.24
C THR A 22 4.48 7.66 -0.50
N SER A 23 4.03 7.09 -1.63
CA SER A 23 2.59 6.95 -1.90
C SER A 23 1.90 6.04 -0.89
N TRP A 24 2.51 4.88 -0.60
CA TRP A 24 1.98 3.90 0.35
C TRP A 24 1.99 4.39 1.79
N LEU A 25 2.93 5.25 2.18
CA LEU A 25 2.88 5.90 3.50
C LEU A 25 1.62 6.77 3.62
N ASN A 26 1.33 7.58 2.61
CA ASN A 26 0.13 8.43 2.60
C ASN A 26 -1.17 7.60 2.56
N ASP A 27 -1.21 6.54 1.75
CA ASP A 27 -2.38 5.66 1.69
C ASP A 27 -2.52 4.78 2.92
N GLY A 28 -1.40 4.42 3.55
CA GLY A 28 -1.34 3.73 4.82
C GLY A 28 -2.04 4.53 5.91
N VAL A 29 -1.74 5.83 6.03
CA VAL A 29 -2.42 6.71 7.00
C VAL A 29 -3.94 6.71 6.82
N LYS A 30 -4.42 6.82 5.57
CA LYS A 30 -5.86 6.75 5.26
C LYS A 30 -6.44 5.38 5.64
N SER A 31 -5.74 4.30 5.33
CA SER A 31 -6.18 2.94 5.65
C SER A 31 -6.24 2.69 7.15
N ILE A 32 -5.29 3.20 7.93
CA ILE A 32 -5.28 3.06 9.39
C ILE A 32 -6.43 3.85 10.02
N ILE A 33 -6.69 5.08 9.57
CA ILE A 33 -7.81 5.88 10.04
C ILE A 33 -9.16 5.23 9.69
N ALA A 34 -9.31 4.71 8.46
CA ALA A 34 -10.51 3.99 8.05
C ALA A 34 -10.72 2.73 8.91
N ARG A 35 -9.66 1.97 9.18
CA ARG A 35 -9.73 0.79 10.05
C ARG A 35 -10.03 1.15 11.49
N ALA A 36 -9.42 2.21 12.03
CA ALA A 36 -9.70 2.71 13.37
C ALA A 36 -11.19 3.07 13.51
N GLY A 37 -11.74 3.81 12.55
CA GLY A 37 -13.17 4.16 12.55
C GLY A 37 -14.12 2.96 12.42
N ALA A 38 -13.69 1.88 11.75
CA ALA A 38 -14.46 0.64 11.65
C ALA A 38 -14.40 -0.20 12.94
N VAL A 39 -13.26 -0.20 13.65
CA VAL A 39 -13.08 -0.94 14.91
C VAL A 39 -13.74 -0.22 16.07
N SER A 40 -13.48 1.08 16.23
CA SER A 40 -14.08 1.92 17.26
C SER A 40 -14.18 3.36 16.77
N PRO A 41 -15.40 3.88 16.54
CA PRO A 41 -15.60 5.27 16.12
C PRO A 41 -14.97 6.30 17.07
N ASP A 42 -14.86 5.99 18.36
CA ASP A 42 -14.29 6.89 19.37
C ASP A 42 -12.79 7.12 19.17
N LEU A 43 -12.07 6.17 18.55
CA LEU A 43 -10.66 6.37 18.20
C LEU A 43 -10.47 7.50 17.19
N LEU A 44 -11.50 7.84 16.40
CA LEU A 44 -11.41 8.92 15.41
C LEU A 44 -11.11 10.28 16.05
N TYR A 45 -11.53 10.51 17.30
CA TYR A 45 -11.21 11.74 18.02
C TYR A 45 -9.70 11.92 18.24
N LYS A 46 -8.93 10.82 18.33
CA LYS A 46 -7.47 10.90 18.43
C LYS A 46 -6.80 11.35 17.13
N PHE A 47 -7.46 11.15 15.98
CA PHE A 47 -6.99 11.59 14.66
C PHE A 47 -7.61 12.93 14.24
N SER A 48 -8.24 13.63 15.18
CA SER A 48 -8.97 14.86 14.90
C SER A 48 -8.10 16.10 15.08
N HIS A 49 -8.46 17.15 14.35
CA HIS A 49 -7.92 18.49 14.51
C HIS A 49 -9.06 19.50 14.51
N THR A 50 -8.90 20.56 15.31
CA THR A 50 -9.87 21.64 15.42
C THR A 50 -9.46 22.78 14.50
N THR A 51 -10.37 23.23 13.64
CA THR A 51 -10.19 24.43 12.82
C THR A 51 -11.34 25.39 13.04
N THR A 52 -11.06 26.69 12.97
CA THR A 52 -12.08 27.73 13.12
C THR A 52 -12.58 28.22 11.77
N LEU A 53 -13.89 28.41 11.67
CA LEU A 53 -14.56 29.06 10.56
C LEU A 53 -15.13 30.39 11.06
N SER A 54 -14.68 31.50 10.45
CA SER A 54 -15.05 32.86 10.84
C SER A 54 -15.73 33.67 9.73
N ALA A 55 -16.09 33.00 8.62
CA ALA A 55 -16.67 33.63 7.43
C ALA A 55 -17.61 32.68 6.66
N SER A 56 -18.33 33.23 5.68
CA SER A 56 -19.31 32.51 4.84
C SER A 56 -18.71 31.60 3.77
N SER A 57 -17.39 31.52 3.64
CA SER A 57 -16.71 30.75 2.59
C SER A 57 -16.89 29.24 2.70
N GLY A 58 -17.34 28.75 3.86
CA GLY A 58 -17.37 27.34 4.21
C GLY A 58 -15.97 26.80 4.49
N TYR A 59 -15.92 25.60 5.06
CA TYR A 59 -14.70 24.86 5.36
C TYR A 59 -14.56 23.66 4.42
N GLU A 60 -13.45 23.56 3.70
CA GLU A 60 -13.17 22.43 2.81
C GLU A 60 -12.87 21.17 3.61
N ILE A 61 -13.69 20.14 3.47
CA ILE A 61 -13.45 18.85 4.10
C ILE A 61 -12.43 18.11 3.23
N ALA A 62 -11.17 18.08 3.62
CA ALA A 62 -10.08 17.46 2.83
C ALA A 62 -10.12 15.91 2.81
N GLY A 63 -11.30 15.33 2.56
CA GLY A 63 -11.56 13.88 2.50
C GLY A 63 -11.77 13.21 3.86
N GLY A 64 -11.65 13.96 4.95
CA GLY A 64 -11.89 13.49 6.32
C GLY A 64 -13.36 13.41 6.70
N ARG A 65 -13.64 12.86 7.89
CA ARG A 65 -14.99 12.86 8.48
C ARG A 65 -15.11 14.00 9.49
N VAL A 66 -16.23 14.71 9.46
CA VAL A 66 -16.59 15.70 10.49
C VAL A 66 -17.07 14.94 11.73
N LEU A 67 -16.45 15.21 12.87
CA LEU A 67 -16.80 14.56 14.14
C LEU A 67 -17.74 15.42 14.96
N TYR A 68 -17.43 16.71 15.06
CA TYR A 68 -18.13 17.62 15.93
C TYR A 68 -18.02 19.05 15.40
N VAL A 69 -19.09 19.83 15.54
CA VAL A 69 -19.14 21.23 15.13
C VAL A 69 -19.83 22.00 16.23
N GLU A 70 -19.21 23.08 16.67
CA GLU A 70 -19.76 23.99 17.66
C GLU A 70 -19.62 25.42 17.18
N ARG A 71 -20.45 26.31 17.73
CA ARG A 71 -20.42 27.72 17.41
C ARG A 71 -20.54 28.53 18.67
N ASP A 72 -19.78 29.62 18.75
CA ASP A 72 -19.99 30.63 19.77
C ASP A 72 -21.29 31.41 19.53
N ALA A 73 -22.14 31.46 20.55
CA ALA A 73 -23.41 32.17 20.51
C ALA A 73 -23.32 33.61 21.02
N ASP A 74 -22.25 33.99 21.71
CA ASP A 74 -22.10 35.31 22.32
C ASP A 74 -21.04 36.15 21.61
N THR A 75 -21.32 37.44 21.47
CA THR A 75 -20.42 38.45 20.88
C THR A 75 -19.41 39.00 21.89
N SER A 76 -19.68 38.81 23.19
CA SER A 76 -18.95 39.45 24.30
C SER A 76 -18.01 38.50 25.02
N SER A 77 -18.20 37.20 24.82
CA SER A 77 -17.45 36.13 25.45
C SER A 77 -16.43 35.61 24.45
N GLY A 78 -15.14 35.67 24.74
CA GLY A 78 -14.10 35.17 23.84
C GLY A 78 -14.07 33.64 23.72
N GLY A 79 -15.14 33.01 23.22
CA GLY A 79 -15.21 31.56 22.98
C GLY A 79 -15.79 30.73 24.13
N THR A 80 -16.54 31.29 25.08
CA THR A 80 -17.00 30.53 26.26
C THR A 80 -18.45 30.04 26.18
N ASP A 81 -19.29 30.57 25.27
CA ASP A 81 -20.67 30.12 25.07
C ASP A 81 -20.80 29.29 23.79
N LEU A 82 -20.25 28.07 23.84
CA LEU A 82 -20.19 27.15 22.70
C LEU A 82 -21.45 26.28 22.65
N HIS A 83 -22.17 26.37 21.53
CA HIS A 83 -23.36 25.56 21.25
C HIS A 83 -23.07 24.55 20.17
N GLU A 84 -23.46 23.29 20.40
CA GLU A 84 -23.33 22.21 19.43
C GLU A 84 -24.22 22.48 18.21
N ALA A 85 -23.62 22.39 17.01
CA ALA A 85 -24.34 22.54 15.76
C ALA A 85 -24.88 21.18 15.27
N LYS A 86 -26.16 21.15 14.88
CA LYS A 86 -26.80 19.94 14.37
C LYS A 86 -26.72 19.83 12.84
N LEU A 87 -26.53 18.61 12.33
CA LEU A 87 -26.56 18.35 10.90
C LEU A 87 -27.97 18.52 10.35
N ILE A 88 -28.12 19.31 9.29
CA ILE A 88 -29.37 19.43 8.52
C ILE A 88 -29.18 18.94 7.08
N PRO A 89 -30.25 18.39 6.45
CA PRO A 89 -30.20 18.01 5.05
C PRO A 89 -30.12 19.24 4.13
N LEU A 90 -29.51 19.07 2.96
CA LEU A 90 -29.22 20.18 2.03
C LEU A 90 -30.47 20.94 1.56
N ASN A 91 -31.63 20.26 1.48
CA ASN A 91 -32.90 20.87 1.09
C ASN A 91 -33.44 21.89 2.11
N GLN A 92 -32.97 21.85 3.36
CA GLN A 92 -33.39 22.76 4.43
C GLN A 92 -32.47 23.98 4.57
N LYS A 93 -31.38 24.09 3.78
CA LYS A 93 -30.39 25.17 3.95
C LYS A 93 -31.00 26.58 3.86
N ASN A 94 -31.92 26.79 2.92
CA ASN A 94 -32.57 28.10 2.74
C ASN A 94 -33.56 28.39 3.86
N GLN A 95 -34.27 27.37 4.35
CA GLN A 95 -35.24 27.51 5.44
C GLN A 95 -34.57 27.75 6.79
N ALA A 96 -33.36 27.23 6.99
CA ALA A 96 -32.57 27.45 8.18
C ALA A 96 -31.90 28.83 8.23
N ALA A 97 -31.66 29.44 7.06
CA ALA A 97 -31.10 30.79 6.94
C ALA A 97 -32.16 31.90 7.01
N ASP A 98 -33.42 31.60 6.66
CA ASP A 98 -34.51 32.57 6.66
C ASP A 98 -35.01 32.88 8.08
N THR A 99 -34.88 34.13 8.52
CA THR A 99 -35.29 34.59 9.87
C THR A 99 -36.79 34.52 10.11
N ALA A 100 -37.61 34.44 9.05
CA ALA A 100 -39.07 34.30 9.15
C ALA A 100 -39.53 32.84 9.20
N SER A 101 -38.63 31.88 8.99
CA SER A 101 -38.93 30.46 8.96
C SER A 101 -39.01 29.86 10.37
N ILE A 102 -39.91 28.90 10.57
CA ILE A 102 -39.95 28.09 11.80
C ILE A 102 -38.70 27.23 11.98
N TYR A 103 -37.95 27.00 10.90
CA TYR A 103 -36.69 26.25 10.89
C TYR A 103 -35.46 27.14 11.04
N PHE A 104 -35.64 28.44 11.26
CA PHE A 104 -34.53 29.37 11.45
C PHE A 104 -33.60 28.88 12.55
N ALA A 105 -32.30 28.82 12.25
CA ALA A 105 -31.28 28.44 13.20
C ALA A 105 -30.74 29.70 13.90
N PRO A 106 -31.06 29.96 15.19
CA PRO A 106 -30.45 31.04 15.94
C PRO A 106 -29.01 30.67 16.36
N SER A 107 -28.25 31.65 16.85
CA SER A 107 -26.88 31.42 17.34
C SER A 107 -26.81 30.43 18.51
N THR A 108 -27.87 30.36 19.32
CA THR A 108 -28.02 29.44 20.46
C THR A 108 -28.44 28.02 20.08
N ALA A 109 -28.85 27.80 18.83
CA ALA A 109 -29.17 26.47 18.30
C ALA A 109 -28.63 26.38 16.86
N PRO A 110 -27.29 26.39 16.69
CA PRO A 110 -26.68 26.43 15.38
C PRO A 110 -26.92 25.13 14.62
N VAL A 111 -26.85 25.20 13.30
CA VAL A 111 -26.96 24.04 12.41
C VAL A 111 -25.85 24.08 11.38
N TYR A 112 -25.48 22.92 10.83
CA TYR A 112 -24.51 22.83 9.75
C TYR A 112 -25.00 21.92 8.63
N TYR A 113 -24.49 22.17 7.43
CA TYR A 113 -24.75 21.34 6.25
C TYR A 113 -23.48 21.17 5.43
N ILE A 114 -23.45 20.13 4.60
CA ILE A 114 -22.34 19.84 3.69
C ILE A 114 -22.84 20.00 2.26
N ASP A 115 -22.18 20.86 1.48
CA ASP A 115 -22.49 21.12 0.07
C ASP A 115 -21.19 21.10 -0.74
N ASN A 116 -21.10 20.29 -1.79
CA ASN A 116 -19.90 20.12 -2.62
C ASN A 116 -18.60 19.96 -1.80
N ASN A 117 -18.61 19.08 -0.80
CA ASN A 117 -17.46 18.79 0.06
C ASN A 117 -17.00 19.96 0.96
N LYS A 118 -17.83 21.01 1.07
CA LYS A 118 -17.64 22.12 2.02
C LYS A 118 -18.66 22.05 3.15
N LEU A 119 -18.20 22.28 4.36
CA LEU A 119 -19.03 22.45 5.53
C LEU A 119 -19.40 23.92 5.70
N TYR A 120 -20.69 24.19 5.88
CA TYR A 120 -21.23 25.51 6.19
C TYR A 120 -21.97 25.46 7.52
N VAL A 121 -21.83 26.52 8.31
CA VAL A 121 -22.51 26.68 9.59
C VAL A 121 -23.50 27.83 9.49
N LEU A 122 -24.69 27.65 10.06
CA LEU A 122 -25.77 28.63 10.16
C LEU A 122 -26.12 28.90 11.64
N PRO A 123 -26.32 30.16 12.06
CA PRO A 123 -26.09 31.41 11.30
C PRO A 123 -24.67 31.53 10.73
N ILE A 124 -24.39 32.46 9.81
CA ILE A 124 -23.03 32.58 9.25
C ILE A 124 -22.04 32.96 10.37
N PRO A 125 -20.94 32.21 10.60
CA PRO A 125 -19.93 32.57 11.59
C PRO A 125 -19.29 33.94 11.30
N THR A 126 -18.94 34.65 12.36
CA THR A 126 -18.22 35.92 12.28
C THR A 126 -16.90 35.81 13.02
N THR A 127 -16.04 36.83 12.92
CA THR A 127 -14.77 36.86 13.67
C THR A 127 -14.96 36.92 15.18
N THR A 128 -16.08 37.48 15.65
CA THR A 128 -16.43 37.57 17.07
C THR A 128 -17.26 36.39 17.54
N GLN A 129 -17.83 35.59 16.62
CA GLN A 129 -18.61 34.39 16.90
C GLN A 129 -18.17 33.27 15.94
N PRO A 130 -16.94 32.75 16.10
CA PRO A 130 -16.42 31.72 15.22
C PRO A 130 -17.14 30.39 15.46
N ALA A 131 -17.16 29.56 14.43
CA ALA A 131 -17.47 28.15 14.56
C ALA A 131 -16.18 27.35 14.72
N SER A 132 -16.16 26.41 15.66
CA SER A 132 -15.09 25.44 15.87
C SER A 132 -15.52 24.11 15.25
N ILE A 133 -14.70 23.60 14.34
CA ILE A 133 -14.98 22.40 13.55
C ILE A 133 -13.91 21.38 13.88
N VAL A 134 -14.33 20.24 14.42
CA VAL A 134 -13.47 19.10 14.70
C VAL A 134 -13.61 18.09 13.57
N VAL A 135 -12.55 17.93 12.79
CA VAL A 135 -12.51 17.03 11.64
C VAL A 135 -11.35 16.04 11.75
N VAL A 136 -11.53 14.86 11.19
CA VAL A 136 -10.43 13.91 11.00
C VAL A 136 -9.52 14.43 9.89
N ASN A 137 -8.23 14.54 10.17
CA ASN A 137 -7.23 14.96 9.19
C ASN A 137 -6.29 13.79 8.90
N TYR A 138 -6.01 13.53 7.62
CA TYR A 138 -5.04 12.52 7.22
C TYR A 138 -3.59 12.98 7.38
N GLY A 139 -3.36 14.28 7.60
CA GLY A 139 -2.02 14.80 7.84
C GLY A 139 -1.09 14.69 6.64
N THR A 140 0.17 15.05 6.88
CA THR A 140 1.26 14.94 5.90
C THR A 140 2.36 14.09 6.52
N VAL A 141 2.84 13.09 5.78
CA VAL A 141 3.95 12.23 6.21
C VAL A 141 5.28 12.90 5.87
N ASP A 142 6.16 13.00 6.86
CA ASP A 142 7.57 13.32 6.70
C ASP A 142 8.42 12.09 7.05
N ASP A 143 8.91 11.42 6.00
CA ASP A 143 9.75 10.23 6.13
C ASP A 143 11.09 10.52 6.80
N SER A 144 11.67 11.69 6.54
CA SER A 144 13.00 12.06 7.06
C SER A 144 12.95 12.38 8.55
N ALA A 145 11.88 13.03 9.00
CA ALA A 145 11.68 13.36 10.40
C ALA A 145 10.98 12.26 11.22
N GLU A 146 10.49 11.19 10.57
CA GLU A 146 9.63 10.17 11.20
C GLU A 146 8.39 10.77 11.88
N THR A 147 7.76 11.75 11.22
CA THR A 147 6.56 12.39 11.76
C THR A 147 5.42 12.33 10.77
N ILE A 148 4.20 12.28 11.31
CA ILE A 148 2.97 12.38 10.54
C ILE A 148 2.16 13.48 11.22
N SER A 149 1.93 14.59 10.52
CA SER A 149 1.18 15.72 11.09
C SER A 149 -0.21 15.29 11.53
N SER A 150 -0.67 15.76 12.70
CA SER A 150 -2.02 15.48 13.23
C SER A 150 -2.35 13.99 13.41
N PHE A 151 -1.33 13.14 13.57
CA PHE A 151 -1.50 11.70 13.73
C PHE A 151 -0.83 11.22 15.03
N PRO A 152 -1.52 10.42 15.88
CA PRO A 152 -0.94 9.94 17.12
C PRO A 152 0.27 9.03 16.90
N THR A 153 1.32 9.23 17.69
CA THR A 153 2.57 8.45 17.61
C THR A 153 2.37 6.96 17.90
N GLU A 154 1.35 6.61 18.70
CA GLU A 154 0.99 5.21 19.01
C GLU A 154 0.61 4.40 17.77
N PHE A 155 0.13 5.04 16.69
CA PHE A 155 -0.24 4.38 15.44
C PHE A 155 0.85 4.40 14.37
N TYR A 156 2.01 5.01 14.62
CA TYR A 156 3.10 5.07 13.62
C TYR A 156 3.56 3.67 13.21
N LYS A 157 3.60 2.73 14.17
CA LYS A 157 3.97 1.34 13.89
C LYS A 157 2.98 0.67 12.95
N HIS A 158 1.69 0.97 13.06
CA HIS A 158 0.66 0.41 12.17
C HIS A 158 0.87 0.84 10.73
N VAL A 159 1.22 2.11 10.51
CA VAL A 159 1.53 2.64 9.17
C VAL A 159 2.77 1.95 8.60
N VAL A 160 3.84 1.82 9.39
CA VAL A 160 5.07 1.12 8.96
C VAL A 160 4.82 -0.33 8.57
N LEU A 161 4.06 -1.07 9.39
CA LEU A 161 3.73 -2.47 9.11
C LEU A 161 2.85 -2.60 7.87
N TRP A 162 1.89 -1.69 7.68
CA TRP A 162 1.02 -1.67 6.50
C TRP A 162 1.81 -1.47 5.20
N VAL A 163 2.74 -0.51 5.18
CA VAL A 163 3.61 -0.28 4.02
C VAL A 163 4.54 -1.46 3.78
N ALA A 164 5.11 -2.04 4.84
CA ALA A 164 5.96 -3.23 4.72
C ALA A 164 5.21 -4.42 4.06
N MET A 165 3.94 -4.64 4.40
CA MET A 165 3.11 -5.66 3.73
C MET A 165 2.94 -5.39 2.24
N ASN A 166 2.69 -4.13 1.85
CA ASN A 166 2.53 -3.78 0.43
C ASN A 166 3.82 -3.94 -0.38
N ILE A 167 4.98 -3.63 0.22
CA ILE A 167 6.28 -3.91 -0.42
C ILE A 167 6.46 -5.41 -0.61
N LEU A 168 6.16 -6.22 0.41
CA LEU A 168 6.28 -7.67 0.31
C LEU A 168 5.33 -8.25 -0.75
N HIS A 169 4.09 -7.76 -0.83
CA HIS A 169 3.18 -8.10 -1.94
C HIS A 169 3.75 -7.72 -3.31
N ALA A 170 4.26 -6.49 -3.46
CA ALA A 170 4.83 -6.05 -4.72
C ALA A 170 6.07 -6.87 -5.12
N LYS A 171 6.87 -7.31 -4.15
CA LYS A 171 7.98 -8.25 -4.37
C LYS A 171 7.50 -9.61 -4.84
N LEU A 172 6.44 -10.16 -4.23
CA LEU A 172 5.85 -11.42 -4.70
C LEU A 172 5.34 -11.28 -6.13
N VAL A 173 4.68 -10.17 -6.48
CA VAL A 173 4.23 -9.91 -7.85
C VAL A 173 5.42 -9.85 -8.81
N LYS A 174 6.49 -9.10 -8.49
CA LYS A 174 7.72 -9.04 -9.31
C LYS A 174 8.39 -10.40 -9.49
N LEU A 175 8.39 -11.24 -8.45
CA LEU A 175 8.91 -12.62 -8.54
C LEU A 175 8.04 -13.49 -9.47
N THR A 176 6.71 -13.29 -9.48
CA THR A 176 5.82 -13.99 -10.42
C THR A 176 5.88 -13.43 -11.86
N GLU A 177 6.12 -12.12 -12.01
CA GLU A 177 6.27 -11.43 -13.31
C GLU A 177 7.63 -11.68 -13.96
N THR A 178 8.63 -12.12 -13.21
CA THR A 178 9.84 -12.73 -13.79
C THR A 178 9.40 -14.03 -14.43
N THR A 179 8.79 -13.91 -15.61
CA THR A 179 8.01 -14.98 -16.24
C THR A 179 8.93 -16.16 -16.50
N LEU A 180 8.42 -17.36 -16.19
CA LEU A 180 8.98 -18.63 -16.64
C LEU A 180 9.34 -18.57 -18.14
N ALA A 181 8.53 -17.90 -18.95
CA ALA A 181 8.77 -17.72 -20.39
C ALA A 181 10.06 -16.95 -20.73
N SER A 182 10.39 -15.89 -19.98
CA SER A 182 11.65 -15.15 -20.18
C SER A 182 12.87 -15.98 -19.82
N LEU A 183 12.73 -16.83 -18.80
CA LEU A 183 13.75 -17.77 -18.35
C LEU A 183 13.92 -18.91 -19.36
N GLU A 184 12.83 -19.53 -19.81
CA GLU A 184 12.80 -20.62 -20.79
C GLU A 184 13.48 -20.22 -22.11
N THR A 185 13.21 -19.01 -22.61
CA THR A 185 13.77 -18.53 -23.89
C THR A 185 15.30 -18.37 -23.85
N GLU A 186 15.84 -17.85 -22.74
CA GLU A 186 17.30 -17.69 -22.54
C GLU A 186 17.98 -19.07 -22.50
N ILE A 187 17.36 -20.03 -21.80
CA ILE A 187 17.85 -21.41 -21.61
C ILE A 187 17.86 -22.19 -22.93
N THR A 188 16.73 -22.20 -23.64
CA THR A 188 16.60 -22.94 -24.89
C THR A 188 17.55 -22.41 -25.95
N THR A 189 17.98 -21.15 -25.87
CA THR A 189 18.89 -20.60 -26.87
C THR A 189 20.34 -21.03 -26.60
N GLU A 190 20.84 -20.84 -25.38
CA GLU A 190 22.26 -21.10 -25.08
C GLU A 190 22.60 -22.59 -25.02
N ALA A 191 21.80 -23.40 -24.32
CA ALA A 191 22.05 -24.83 -24.19
C ALA A 191 21.85 -25.55 -25.53
N THR A 192 20.79 -25.22 -26.27
CA THR A 192 20.56 -25.78 -27.62
C THR A 192 21.64 -25.34 -28.58
N SER A 193 22.19 -24.12 -28.48
CA SER A 193 23.31 -23.71 -29.34
C SER A 193 24.57 -24.56 -29.10
N ALA A 194 24.87 -24.92 -27.85
CA ALA A 194 26.00 -25.78 -27.50
C ALA A 194 25.77 -27.22 -27.99
N LEU A 195 24.57 -27.75 -27.78
CA LEU A 195 24.17 -29.08 -28.27
C LEU A 195 24.15 -29.13 -29.81
N THR A 196 23.72 -28.06 -30.48
CA THR A 196 23.74 -27.95 -31.94
C THR A 196 25.18 -27.95 -32.45
N ARG A 197 26.11 -27.27 -31.77
CA ARG A 197 27.53 -27.30 -32.13
C ARG A 197 28.16 -28.68 -31.90
N ALA A 198 27.86 -29.32 -30.78
CA ALA A 198 28.29 -30.69 -30.53
C ALA A 198 27.78 -31.65 -31.61
N ARG A 199 26.50 -31.55 -31.97
CA ARG A 199 25.89 -32.34 -33.05
C ARG A 199 26.54 -32.08 -34.41
N LYS A 200 26.80 -30.82 -34.78
CA LYS A 200 27.50 -30.46 -36.03
C LYS A 200 28.89 -31.09 -36.15
N LEU A 201 29.58 -31.31 -35.02
CA LEU A 201 30.89 -31.96 -35.02
C LEU A 201 30.77 -33.48 -35.12
N MET A 202 29.68 -34.05 -34.61
CA MET A 202 29.42 -35.50 -34.67
C MET A 202 28.92 -35.93 -36.06
N GLU A 203 27.86 -35.29 -36.55
CA GLU A 203 27.13 -35.68 -37.76
C GLU A 203 27.36 -34.63 -38.86
N ASP A 204 27.62 -35.08 -40.09
CA ASP A 204 27.68 -34.22 -41.28
C ASP A 204 26.25 -33.82 -41.69
N ASP A 205 25.60 -33.01 -40.86
CA ASP A 205 24.23 -32.58 -41.09
C ASP A 205 24.18 -31.43 -42.11
N ALA A 206 23.83 -31.77 -43.35
CA ALA A 206 23.71 -30.85 -44.48
C ALA A 206 22.76 -29.64 -44.22
N ASN A 207 21.88 -29.69 -43.22
CA ASN A 207 21.01 -28.58 -42.84
C ASN A 207 21.67 -27.53 -41.93
N LEU A 208 22.93 -27.68 -41.56
CA LEU A 208 23.61 -26.85 -40.58
C LEU A 208 24.97 -26.36 -41.10
N ALA A 209 24.96 -25.49 -42.12
CA ALA A 209 26.13 -24.89 -42.77
C ALA A 209 27.32 -24.52 -41.84
N ASN A 210 28.55 -24.64 -42.38
CA ASN A 210 29.88 -24.27 -41.81
C ASN A 210 30.63 -25.31 -40.92
N VAL A 211 30.53 -26.61 -41.19
CA VAL A 211 31.55 -27.57 -40.72
C VAL A 211 32.03 -28.37 -41.93
N ASN A 212 33.34 -28.31 -42.22
CA ASN A 212 33.89 -28.86 -43.48
C ASN A 212 34.24 -30.35 -43.41
N ALA A 213 34.13 -30.99 -42.23
CA ALA A 213 34.28 -32.42 -42.00
C ALA A 213 33.77 -32.79 -40.60
N SER A 214 32.96 -33.84 -40.49
CA SER A 214 32.44 -34.38 -39.22
C SER A 214 33.29 -35.54 -38.72
N VAL A 215 33.02 -36.02 -37.49
CA VAL A 215 33.63 -37.27 -36.99
C VAL A 215 33.40 -38.44 -37.95
N ASP A 216 32.22 -38.55 -38.56
CA ASP A 216 31.91 -39.61 -39.53
C ASP A 216 32.77 -39.52 -40.81
N ASP A 217 33.07 -38.30 -41.27
CA ASP A 217 33.95 -38.08 -42.43
C ASP A 217 35.41 -38.44 -42.09
N PHE A 218 35.89 -38.05 -40.91
CA PHE A 218 37.24 -38.41 -40.45
C PHE A 218 37.41 -39.93 -40.24
N ILE A 219 36.37 -40.61 -39.73
CA ILE A 219 36.37 -42.07 -39.63
C ILE A 219 36.43 -42.72 -41.01
N SER A 220 35.63 -42.22 -41.96
CA SER A 220 35.58 -42.74 -43.33
C SER A 220 36.91 -42.55 -44.08
N ASN A 221 37.65 -41.49 -43.78
CA ASN A 221 38.96 -41.19 -44.35
C ASN A 221 40.15 -41.75 -43.54
N GLU A 222 39.89 -42.57 -42.51
CA GLU A 222 40.90 -43.15 -41.60
C GLU A 222 41.80 -42.12 -40.88
N ASP A 223 41.34 -40.88 -40.70
CA ASP A 223 42.09 -39.82 -40.03
C ASP A 223 41.87 -39.85 -38.50
N THR A 224 42.62 -40.74 -37.84
CA THR A 224 42.49 -40.97 -36.39
C THR A 224 42.86 -39.76 -35.52
N GLU A 225 43.73 -38.86 -35.99
CA GLU A 225 44.13 -37.65 -35.26
C GLU A 225 42.96 -36.65 -35.21
N MET A 226 42.30 -36.46 -36.35
CA MET A 226 41.16 -35.55 -36.46
C MET A 226 39.92 -36.06 -35.74
N VAL A 227 39.69 -37.37 -35.69
CA VAL A 227 38.64 -37.97 -34.84
C VAL A 227 38.86 -37.62 -33.36
N SER A 228 40.08 -37.78 -32.86
CA SER A 228 40.42 -37.47 -31.47
C SER A 228 40.24 -35.98 -31.14
N ALA A 229 40.68 -35.09 -32.03
CA ALA A 229 40.50 -33.65 -31.89
C ALA A 229 39.00 -33.26 -31.88
N SER A 230 38.20 -33.86 -32.76
CA SER A 230 36.77 -33.58 -32.88
C SER A 230 35.98 -34.07 -31.65
N LEU A 231 36.30 -35.27 -31.13
CA LEU A 231 35.70 -35.78 -29.88
C LEU A 231 36.03 -34.91 -28.67
N SER A 232 37.25 -34.36 -28.60
CA SER A 232 37.64 -33.40 -27.56
C SER A 232 36.83 -32.09 -27.65
N ALA A 233 36.61 -31.58 -28.87
CA ALA A 233 35.77 -30.41 -29.11
C ALA A 233 34.29 -30.66 -28.74
N ILE A 234 33.74 -31.83 -29.10
CA ILE A 234 32.38 -32.26 -28.70
C ILE A 234 32.26 -32.30 -27.18
N THR A 235 33.22 -32.91 -26.50
CA THR A 235 33.26 -32.98 -25.03
C THR A 235 33.27 -31.58 -24.41
N THR A 236 33.99 -30.64 -25.01
CA THR A 236 34.01 -29.23 -24.57
C THR A 236 32.65 -28.56 -24.71
N GLU A 237 31.94 -28.76 -25.83
CA GLU A 237 30.60 -28.20 -26.05
C GLU A 237 29.54 -28.85 -25.14
N LEU A 238 29.62 -30.17 -24.90
CA LEU A 238 28.75 -30.86 -23.94
C LEU A 238 28.98 -30.34 -22.51
N ASN A 239 30.23 -30.13 -22.11
CA ASN A 239 30.57 -29.49 -20.83
C ASN A 239 30.04 -28.05 -20.75
N ARG A 240 30.01 -27.32 -21.87
CA ARG A 240 29.39 -25.98 -21.92
C ARG A 240 27.89 -26.09 -21.68
N ALA A 241 27.19 -26.97 -22.39
CA ALA A 241 25.77 -27.21 -22.20
C ALA A 241 25.43 -27.57 -20.74
N GLN A 242 26.20 -28.47 -20.12
CA GLN A 242 26.04 -28.85 -18.72
C GLN A 242 26.17 -27.64 -17.79
N LYS A 243 27.16 -26.77 -17.99
CA LYS A 243 27.32 -25.53 -17.18
C LYS A 243 26.10 -24.59 -17.31
N HIS A 244 25.45 -24.51 -18.47
CA HIS A 244 24.23 -23.72 -18.62
C HIS A 244 23.06 -24.35 -17.83
N MET A 245 22.94 -25.69 -17.81
CA MET A 245 21.94 -26.39 -16.99
C MET A 245 22.18 -26.20 -15.47
N ASP A 246 23.44 -26.20 -15.04
CA ASP A 246 23.80 -25.96 -13.64
C ASP A 246 23.45 -24.53 -13.20
N LYS A 247 23.75 -23.54 -14.05
CA LYS A 247 23.36 -22.14 -13.81
C LYS A 247 21.85 -22.00 -13.64
N TRP A 248 21.07 -22.71 -14.45
CA TRP A 248 19.61 -22.71 -14.34
C TRP A 248 19.14 -23.30 -13.01
N THR A 249 19.65 -24.47 -12.63
CA THR A 249 19.33 -25.12 -11.36
C THR A 249 19.63 -24.20 -10.16
N ILE A 250 20.72 -23.44 -10.22
CA ILE A 250 21.07 -22.45 -9.19
C ILE A 250 20.07 -21.29 -9.17
N ARG A 251 19.69 -20.78 -10.35
CA ARG A 251 18.74 -19.66 -10.48
C ARG A 251 17.33 -20.05 -9.99
N GLU A 252 16.86 -21.23 -10.34
CA GLU A 252 15.58 -21.78 -9.87
C GLU A 252 15.57 -21.90 -8.34
N LYS A 253 16.62 -22.50 -7.76
CA LYS A 253 16.77 -22.60 -6.30
C LYS A 253 16.76 -21.24 -5.62
N LYS A 254 17.41 -20.23 -6.22
CA LYS A 254 17.42 -18.85 -5.71
C LYS A 254 16.01 -18.25 -5.73
N LEU A 255 15.27 -18.38 -6.84
CA LEU A 255 13.90 -17.87 -6.96
C LEU A 255 12.95 -18.53 -5.94
N ILE A 256 13.04 -19.86 -5.79
CA ILE A 256 12.25 -20.60 -4.79
C ILE A 256 12.58 -20.11 -3.38
N THR A 257 13.87 -19.91 -3.08
CA THR A 257 14.30 -19.41 -1.77
C THR A 257 13.78 -18.00 -1.50
N GLU A 258 13.87 -17.09 -2.47
CA GLU A 258 13.37 -15.72 -2.37
C GLU A 258 11.84 -15.68 -2.22
N TYR A 259 11.12 -16.52 -2.96
CA TYR A 259 9.67 -16.66 -2.85
C TYR A 259 9.26 -17.13 -1.45
N ASN A 260 9.85 -18.22 -0.97
CA ASN A 260 9.55 -18.79 0.35
C ASN A 260 9.86 -17.79 1.47
N TRP A 261 10.98 -17.09 1.38
CA TRP A 261 11.33 -16.06 2.34
C TRP A 261 10.32 -14.91 2.32
N THR A 262 10.00 -14.38 1.15
CA THR A 262 9.07 -13.24 1.01
C THR A 262 7.66 -13.60 1.48
N SER A 263 7.17 -14.79 1.13
CA SER A 263 5.86 -15.29 1.57
C SER A 263 5.82 -15.54 3.08
N GLY A 264 6.87 -16.11 3.66
CA GLY A 264 6.96 -16.31 5.11
C GLY A 264 7.02 -14.98 5.87
N GLN A 265 7.80 -14.03 5.37
CA GLN A 265 7.92 -12.71 5.98
C GLN A 265 6.61 -11.93 5.91
N LEU A 266 5.85 -12.04 4.81
CA LEU A 266 4.53 -11.45 4.68
C LEU A 266 3.57 -11.99 5.75
N ALA A 267 3.55 -13.31 5.97
CA ALA A 267 2.72 -13.92 7.00
C ALA A 267 3.09 -13.43 8.40
N TYR A 268 4.40 -13.30 8.69
CA TYR A 268 4.89 -12.76 9.95
C TYR A 268 4.48 -11.30 10.18
N VAL A 269 4.72 -10.42 9.20
CA VAL A 269 4.36 -8.99 9.30
C VAL A 269 2.85 -8.82 9.43
N LYS A 270 2.05 -9.64 8.72
CA LYS A 270 0.60 -9.65 8.87
C LYS A 270 0.16 -10.03 10.29
N GLY A 271 0.80 -11.04 10.89
CA GLY A 271 0.58 -11.40 12.30
C GLY A 271 0.84 -10.23 13.24
N MET A 272 2.02 -9.59 13.12
CA MET A 272 2.36 -8.42 13.93
C MET A 272 1.37 -7.26 13.75
N TYR A 273 0.88 -7.05 12.53
CA TYR A 273 -0.09 -6.01 12.24
C TYR A 273 -1.43 -6.27 12.94
N GLU A 274 -1.93 -7.51 12.91
CA GLU A 274 -3.17 -7.88 13.61
C GLU A 274 -3.01 -7.83 15.14
N GLU A 275 -1.87 -8.25 15.69
CA GLU A 275 -1.57 -8.12 17.12
C GLU A 275 -1.60 -6.66 17.59
N CYS A 276 -1.14 -5.73 16.76
CA CYS A 276 -1.19 -4.30 17.06
C CYS A 276 -2.63 -3.74 17.08
N TRP A 277 -3.62 -4.47 16.54
CA TRP A 277 -5.03 -4.12 16.60
C TRP A 277 -5.79 -4.82 17.73
N ALA A 278 -5.27 -5.92 18.27
CA ALA A 278 -5.94 -6.72 19.30
C ALA A 278 -6.44 -5.92 20.53
N PRO A 279 -5.67 -4.93 21.08
CA PRO A 279 -6.15 -4.14 22.22
C PRO A 279 -7.40 -3.29 21.91
N TYR A 280 -7.63 -2.96 20.64
CA TYR A 280 -8.74 -2.11 20.21
C TYR A 280 -10.01 -2.91 19.86
N GLN A 281 -9.90 -4.23 19.69
CA GLN A 281 -11.02 -5.11 19.30
C GLN A 281 -11.93 -5.52 20.49
N GLY A 282 -11.63 -5.07 21.71
CA GLY A 282 -12.30 -5.49 22.95
C GLY A 282 -13.44 -4.62 23.46
N VAL A 283 -13.81 -3.52 22.78
CA VAL A 283 -14.91 -2.64 23.21
C VAL A 283 -16.08 -2.74 22.23
N THR A 284 -16.59 -3.94 22.02
CA THR A 284 -17.99 -4.06 21.60
C THR A 284 -18.82 -3.82 22.84
N VAL A 285 -19.39 -2.62 22.96
CA VAL A 285 -20.38 -2.32 23.97
C VAL A 285 -21.49 -3.36 23.81
N ALA A 286 -21.66 -4.22 24.82
CA ALA A 286 -22.82 -5.11 24.93
C ALA A 286 -24.07 -4.25 25.18
N ASN A 287 -24.48 -3.47 24.18
CA ASN A 287 -25.73 -2.73 24.18
C ASN A 287 -26.68 -3.39 23.18
N ASP A 288 -27.07 -4.61 23.50
CA ASP A 288 -28.35 -5.13 23.01
C ASP A 288 -28.91 -6.15 24.00
N SER A 289 -30.21 -6.03 24.30
CA SER A 289 -31.11 -6.96 25.01
C SER A 289 -31.60 -6.67 26.45
N ALA A 290 -31.08 -5.71 27.22
CA ALA A 290 -31.60 -5.48 28.59
C ALA A 290 -32.89 -4.63 28.70
N TYR A 291 -33.38 -4.05 27.59
CA TYR A 291 -34.58 -3.18 27.59
C TYR A 291 -35.75 -3.70 26.74
N ALA A 292 -35.84 -5.01 26.51
CA ALA A 292 -37.09 -5.63 26.08
C ALA A 292 -37.92 -6.00 27.31
N GLY A 293 -38.49 -4.98 27.96
CA GLY A 293 -39.45 -5.17 29.05
C GLY A 293 -40.68 -5.93 28.53
N ASP A 294 -40.97 -7.06 29.17
CA ASP A 294 -42.20 -7.84 29.03
C ASP A 294 -43.42 -6.90 29.13
N ARG A 295 -44.13 -6.72 28.01
CA ARG A 295 -45.51 -6.22 28.04
C ARG A 295 -46.43 -7.42 28.29
N LYS A 296 -46.90 -7.56 29.52
CA LYS A 296 -48.16 -8.23 29.85
C LYS A 296 -49.19 -7.19 30.24
#